data_AF-A0A353GGG0-F1
#
_entry.id   AF-A0A353GGG0-F1
#
_cell.length_a   1.000
_cell.length_b   1.000
_cell.length_c   1.000
_cell.angle_alpha   90.00
_cell.angle_beta   90.00
_cell.angle_gamma   90.00
#
_symmetry.space_group_name_H-M   'P 1'
#
loop_
_entity.id
_entity.type
_entity.pdbx_description
1 polymer ?
#
loop_
_entity_poly.entity_id
_entity_poly.type
_entity_poly.pdbx_seq_one_letter_code
_entity_poly.pdbx_strand_id
1 'polypeptide(L)'
;MRYVLPLFVLSNLCSLVYLFSGSTHSFPQDAPMLQPLSRETVLDAQRSTRRATWRLFTLLLGIYVFFFHLLAVGAVVALAIIFTPRSHDGTQEYIDLNRVFVSLHQNIPLVILGISVVALLTALAQFWIARRKNIYDVLMLMGGKLPDTNDQIHIRFRNIVEEAEIATGIRPIQANVISSVSCNAFSIMDKYGNAAIGVTEGLISTLSRPELSAVIAHEACHLVHGDTFLKTTACSLFSVFEKLQTGLAKAGEATVDFAPSSRNRGDGDIRTAIGIFILWCIAALGAFCTNLISMAISREREYLADAHAAQMCLDPLSLADALRKISTRYRGGLDFPAGYSALFVMNPSAAKRDESVSFFSNLFSTHPPMEKRVERLLEWAHLDETALKPIRETALQIQDDEAIHLPTASPVVDTQPLFFVKNGESWVGPHTPLEMVTLGLVKPGAWIAQSDQPETLQQAGYNPVFLALFKRVADGLRADDTLLCPHCQMPLVEKQYKYAPALYCPECEGWLLKSGIMERIISRRLEGFTPAQIEEAKIWGQFTNPRAQEQMGEPEIKCPVCQARMKRNYYSLCYRVVVDRCASPICRSIWLDKGELETIQILVEQAEKTGPLA
;
A
#
# COMPACT_ATOMS: atom_id res chain seq x y z
N MET A 1 -56.32 8.08 -16.32
CA MET A 1 -55.57 8.19 -17.59
C MET A 1 -55.10 9.64 -17.76
N ARG A 2 -53.92 9.96 -17.22
CA ARG A 2 -53.08 11.17 -17.44
C ARG A 2 -51.95 11.06 -16.40
N TYR A 3 -50.98 10.20 -16.70
CA TYR A 3 -49.79 10.03 -15.87
C TYR A 3 -48.81 11.14 -16.21
N VAL A 4 -48.65 12.08 -15.28
CA VAL A 4 -47.50 12.99 -15.25
C VAL A 4 -46.32 12.16 -14.76
N LEU A 5 -45.56 11.60 -15.70
CA LEU A 5 -44.21 11.07 -15.44
C LEU A 5 -43.32 12.22 -14.94
N PRO A 6 -42.32 11.96 -14.07
CA PRO A 6 -41.51 13.02 -13.51
C PRO A 6 -40.51 13.53 -14.55
N LEU A 7 -40.83 14.67 -15.17
CA LEU A 7 -39.95 15.50 -16.02
C LEU A 7 -38.63 15.93 -15.32
N PHE A 8 -38.51 15.66 -14.02
CA PHE A 8 -37.31 15.91 -13.22
C PHE A 8 -36.17 14.90 -13.49
N VAL A 9 -36.47 13.67 -13.93
CA VAL A 9 -35.43 12.65 -14.22
C VAL A 9 -34.88 12.83 -15.64
N LEU A 10 -35.72 13.23 -16.60
CA LEU A 10 -35.31 13.45 -17.99
C LEU A 10 -34.56 14.78 -18.20
N SER A 11 -34.89 15.85 -17.47
CA SER A 11 -34.11 17.10 -17.55
C SER A 11 -32.71 16.98 -16.92
N ASN A 12 -32.55 16.10 -15.91
CA ASN A 12 -31.23 15.79 -15.33
C ASN A 12 -30.41 14.83 -16.20
N LEU A 13 -31.04 13.92 -16.95
CA LEU A 13 -30.35 13.11 -17.97
C LEU A 13 -29.86 13.96 -19.15
N CYS A 14 -30.62 14.98 -19.57
CA CYS A 14 -30.20 15.93 -20.60
C CYS A 14 -29.06 16.84 -20.11
N SER A 15 -29.04 17.16 -18.81
CA SER A 15 -27.94 17.86 -18.16
C SER A 15 -26.69 16.98 -17.98
N LEU A 16 -26.85 15.65 -17.87
CA LEU A 16 -25.74 14.70 -17.94
C LEU A 16 -25.06 14.78 -19.31
N VAL A 17 -25.82 14.76 -20.40
CA VAL A 17 -25.27 14.88 -21.77
C VAL A 17 -24.64 16.25 -22.00
N TYR A 18 -25.17 17.34 -21.44
CA TYR A 18 -24.58 18.68 -21.54
C TYR A 18 -23.33 18.89 -20.66
N LEU A 19 -23.19 18.17 -19.53
CA LEU A 19 -21.98 18.16 -18.72
C LEU A 19 -20.88 17.27 -19.32
N PHE A 20 -21.23 16.26 -20.12
CA PHE A 20 -20.30 15.40 -20.85
C PHE A 20 -20.01 15.87 -22.29
N SER A 21 -20.84 16.74 -22.85
CA SER A 21 -20.57 17.50 -24.07
C SER A 21 -19.72 18.73 -23.70
N GLY A 22 -18.47 18.49 -23.33
CA GLY A 22 -17.44 19.50 -23.51
C GLY A 22 -17.53 19.97 -24.96
N SER A 23 -17.66 21.28 -25.16
CA SER A 23 -17.51 21.90 -26.47
C SER A 23 -16.34 21.23 -27.19
N THR A 24 -16.61 20.57 -28.31
CA THR A 24 -15.58 20.07 -29.21
C THR A 24 -14.87 21.29 -29.79
N HIS A 25 -13.98 21.89 -29.02
CA HIS A 25 -12.89 22.64 -29.57
C HIS A 25 -11.95 21.59 -30.16
N SER A 26 -12.10 21.35 -31.47
CA SER A 26 -11.06 20.75 -32.27
C SER A 26 -9.78 21.54 -32.00
N PHE A 27 -8.84 20.93 -31.28
CA PHE A 27 -7.50 21.47 -31.14
C PHE A 27 -6.92 21.65 -32.54
N PRO A 28 -6.49 22.86 -32.94
CA PRO A 28 -5.78 23.04 -34.19
C PRO A 28 -4.48 22.24 -34.11
N GLN A 29 -4.21 21.41 -35.11
CA GLN A 29 -3.04 20.52 -35.16
C GLN A 29 -1.68 21.27 -35.29
N ASP A 30 -1.67 22.60 -35.39
CA ASP A 30 -0.47 23.38 -35.78
C ASP A 30 -0.11 24.55 -34.84
N ALA A 31 -0.50 24.55 -33.56
CA ALA A 31 -0.11 25.62 -32.64
C ALA A 31 1.20 25.28 -31.87
N PRO A 32 2.28 26.09 -31.96
CA PRO A 32 3.45 25.93 -31.11
C PRO A 32 3.07 26.24 -29.65
N MET A 33 2.85 25.20 -28.85
CA MET A 33 2.46 25.30 -27.44
C MET A 33 3.67 25.59 -26.53
N LEU A 34 4.08 26.86 -26.52
CA LEU A 34 4.58 27.50 -25.32
C LEU A 34 3.49 28.44 -24.79
N GLN A 35 2.30 27.90 -24.51
CA GLN A 35 1.35 28.61 -23.67
C GLN A 35 1.61 28.22 -22.22
N PRO A 36 2.01 29.16 -21.34
CA PRO A 36 1.98 28.88 -19.93
C PRO A 36 0.53 28.54 -19.57
N LEU A 37 0.35 27.61 -18.62
CA LEU A 37 -0.92 27.31 -17.96
C LEU A 37 -1.84 28.54 -17.94
N SER A 38 -3.13 28.33 -18.20
CA SER A 38 -4.14 29.32 -17.82
C SER A 38 -3.79 29.86 -16.43
N ARG A 39 -3.77 31.19 -16.27
CA ARG A 39 -3.49 31.94 -15.03
C ARG A 39 -4.50 31.64 -13.91
N GLU A 40 -4.89 30.40 -13.69
CA GLU A 40 -5.57 30.01 -12.47
C GLU A 40 -4.50 29.97 -11.38
N THR A 41 -4.60 30.89 -10.43
CA THR A 41 -3.84 30.75 -9.19
C THR A 41 -4.26 29.45 -8.49
N VAL A 42 -3.40 28.87 -7.64
CA VAL A 42 -3.75 27.70 -6.82
C VAL A 42 -5.10 27.89 -6.11
N LEU A 43 -5.40 29.12 -5.68
CA LEU A 43 -6.67 29.48 -5.04
C LEU A 43 -7.86 29.47 -6.00
N ASP A 44 -7.68 29.87 -7.25
CA ASP A 44 -8.74 29.85 -8.27
C ASP A 44 -9.05 28.43 -8.72
N ALA A 45 -8.03 27.58 -8.87
CA ALA A 45 -8.18 26.14 -9.08
C ALA A 45 -8.96 25.49 -7.92
N GLN A 46 -8.61 25.82 -6.66
CA GLN A 46 -9.36 25.33 -5.50
C GLN A 46 -10.83 25.78 -5.50
N ARG A 47 -11.13 27.01 -5.94
CA ARG A 47 -12.51 27.54 -6.03
C ARG A 47 -13.31 26.90 -7.17
N SER A 48 -12.69 26.70 -8.34
CA SER A 48 -13.33 26.04 -9.48
C SER A 48 -13.63 24.58 -9.15
N THR A 49 -12.68 23.86 -8.54
CA THR A 49 -12.91 22.50 -8.04
C THR A 49 -14.00 22.49 -6.99
N ARG A 50 -14.01 23.41 -6.00
CA ARG A 50 -15.07 23.41 -4.98
C ARG A 50 -16.48 23.49 -5.58
N ARG A 51 -16.67 24.25 -6.66
CA ARG A 51 -17.97 24.32 -7.38
C ARG A 51 -18.28 23.01 -8.11
N ALA A 52 -17.30 22.43 -8.80
CA ALA A 52 -17.46 21.14 -9.46
C ALA A 52 -17.74 20.01 -8.46
N THR A 53 -17.02 19.99 -7.33
CA THR A 53 -17.20 19.08 -6.19
C THR A 53 -18.61 19.21 -5.62
N TRP A 54 -19.16 20.41 -5.48
CA TRP A 54 -20.55 20.58 -5.02
C TRP A 54 -21.57 20.02 -6.01
N ARG A 55 -21.41 20.28 -7.31
CA ARG A 55 -22.30 19.72 -8.35
C ARG A 55 -22.23 18.19 -8.38
N LEU A 56 -21.03 17.65 -8.34
CA LEU A 56 -20.81 16.21 -8.31
C LEU A 56 -21.34 15.60 -7.02
N PHE A 57 -21.13 16.25 -5.88
CA PHE A 57 -21.69 15.82 -4.60
C PHE A 57 -23.22 15.79 -4.61
N THR A 58 -23.88 16.81 -5.19
CA THR A 58 -25.34 16.79 -5.34
C THR A 58 -25.82 15.66 -6.25
N LEU A 59 -25.06 15.35 -7.31
CA LEU A 59 -25.33 14.21 -8.18
C LEU A 59 -25.14 12.88 -7.44
N LEU A 60 -24.04 12.74 -6.68
CA LEU A 60 -23.75 11.57 -5.84
C LEU A 60 -24.85 11.33 -4.80
N LEU A 61 -25.31 12.39 -4.14
CA LEU A 61 -26.41 12.33 -3.19
C LEU A 61 -27.70 11.87 -3.86
N GLY A 62 -28.00 12.39 -5.06
CA GLY A 62 -29.15 11.94 -5.85
C GLY A 62 -29.08 10.45 -6.20
N ILE A 63 -27.92 9.97 -6.66
CA ILE A 63 -27.68 8.55 -6.94
C ILE A 63 -27.82 7.71 -5.66
N TYR A 64 -27.27 8.17 -4.54
CA TYR A 64 -27.38 7.48 -3.26
C TYR A 64 -28.84 7.30 -2.82
N VAL A 65 -29.64 8.37 -2.89
CA VAL A 65 -31.07 8.32 -2.57
C VAL A 65 -31.80 7.35 -3.51
N PHE A 66 -31.51 7.39 -4.81
CA PHE A 66 -32.08 6.46 -5.77
C PHE A 66 -31.79 4.98 -5.42
N PHE A 67 -30.53 4.66 -5.08
CA PHE A 67 -30.16 3.29 -4.69
C PHE A 67 -30.82 2.84 -3.38
N PHE A 68 -31.00 3.75 -2.43
CA PHE A 68 -31.73 3.45 -1.20
C PHE A 68 -33.21 3.07 -1.48
N HIS A 69 -33.84 3.73 -2.45
CA HIS A 69 -35.18 3.36 -2.89
C HIS A 69 -35.19 2.00 -3.58
N LEU A 70 -34.21 1.74 -4.45
CA LEU A 70 -34.08 0.44 -5.10
C LEU A 70 -33.90 -0.69 -4.08
N LEU A 71 -33.07 -0.47 -3.05
CA LEU A 71 -32.87 -1.41 -1.95
C LEU A 71 -34.17 -1.64 -1.15
N ALA A 72 -34.91 -0.56 -0.83
CA ALA A 72 -36.16 -0.67 -0.10
C ALA A 72 -37.22 -1.46 -0.89
N VAL A 73 -37.35 -1.21 -2.19
CA VAL A 73 -38.23 -1.99 -3.07
C VAL A 73 -37.77 -3.45 -3.13
N GLY A 74 -36.47 -3.69 -3.28
CA GLY A 74 -35.88 -5.03 -3.25
C GLY A 74 -36.17 -5.79 -1.96
N ALA A 75 -36.08 -5.12 -0.81
CA ALA A 75 -36.40 -5.70 0.50
C ALA A 75 -37.87 -6.08 0.61
N VAL A 76 -38.79 -5.22 0.14
CA VAL A 76 -40.23 -5.55 0.11
C VAL A 76 -40.49 -6.76 -0.78
N VAL A 77 -39.87 -6.83 -1.96
CA VAL A 77 -40.00 -7.98 -2.87
C VAL A 77 -39.41 -9.25 -2.24
N ALA A 78 -38.23 -9.17 -1.63
CA ALA A 78 -37.59 -10.30 -0.95
C ALA A 78 -38.46 -10.81 0.21
N LEU A 79 -38.99 -9.92 1.05
CA LEU A 79 -39.91 -10.28 2.13
C LEU A 79 -41.18 -10.91 1.57
N ALA A 80 -41.76 -10.37 0.50
CA ALA A 80 -42.93 -10.99 -0.13
C ALA A 80 -42.62 -12.42 -0.61
N ILE A 81 -41.46 -12.65 -1.24
CA ILE A 81 -41.03 -13.98 -1.68
C ILE A 81 -40.77 -14.92 -0.49
N ILE A 82 -40.16 -14.44 0.60
CA ILE A 82 -39.89 -15.25 1.80
C ILE A 82 -41.18 -15.63 2.51
N PHE A 83 -42.13 -14.70 2.63
CA PHE A 83 -43.37 -14.87 3.41
C PHE A 83 -44.60 -15.28 2.59
N THR A 84 -44.50 -15.50 1.27
CA THR A 84 -45.64 -16.05 0.50
C THR A 84 -46.10 -17.42 1.07
N PRO A 85 -47.38 -17.63 1.36
CA PRO A 85 -47.84 -18.82 2.07
C PRO A 85 -47.64 -20.12 1.27
N ARG A 86 -47.35 -21.23 1.96
CA ARG A 86 -47.52 -22.59 1.42
C ARG A 86 -48.91 -23.08 1.82
N SER A 87 -49.69 -23.59 0.87
CA SER A 87 -50.94 -24.30 1.18
C SER A 87 -50.57 -25.72 1.62
N HIS A 88 -50.53 -25.99 2.94
CA HIS A 88 -50.35 -27.35 3.42
C HIS A 88 -51.02 -27.59 4.78
N ASP A 89 -52.36 -27.52 4.80
CA ASP A 89 -53.26 -27.72 5.95
C ASP A 89 -53.74 -26.44 6.64
N GLY A 90 -54.85 -25.92 6.12
CA GLY A 90 -56.06 -25.54 6.87
C GLY A 90 -56.03 -24.42 7.91
N THR A 91 -54.93 -24.13 8.58
CA THR A 91 -54.85 -23.11 9.64
C THR A 91 -53.63 -22.23 9.41
N GLN A 92 -53.84 -21.14 8.68
CA GLN A 92 -52.83 -20.12 8.41
C GLN A 92 -52.93 -19.00 9.46
N GLU A 93 -51.86 -18.80 10.22
CA GLU A 93 -51.64 -17.56 10.95
C GLU A 93 -51.00 -16.56 9.97
N TYR A 94 -51.77 -15.55 9.55
CA TYR A 94 -51.43 -14.68 8.43
C TYR A 94 -50.63 -13.46 8.87
N ILE A 95 -49.49 -13.20 8.21
CA ILE A 95 -49.16 -11.82 7.84
C ILE A 95 -49.92 -11.57 6.55
N ASP A 96 -51.00 -10.79 6.61
CA ASP A 96 -51.81 -10.44 5.44
C ASP A 96 -51.01 -9.49 4.55
N LEU A 97 -50.10 -10.07 3.74
CA LEU A 97 -49.29 -9.33 2.77
C LEU A 97 -50.17 -8.50 1.85
N ASN A 98 -51.40 -8.93 1.58
CA ASN A 98 -52.35 -8.17 0.79
C ASN A 98 -52.76 -6.88 1.50
N ARG A 99 -53.02 -6.91 2.82
CA ARG A 99 -53.19 -5.66 3.62
C ARG A 99 -51.94 -4.81 3.65
N VAL A 100 -50.75 -5.41 3.72
CA VAL A 100 -49.48 -4.66 3.67
C VAL A 100 -49.30 -4.00 2.29
N PHE A 101 -49.54 -4.71 1.20
CA PHE A 101 -49.48 -4.18 -0.17
C PHE A 101 -50.54 -3.11 -0.43
N VAL A 102 -51.79 -3.32 0.04
CA VAL A 102 -52.86 -2.32 -0.07
C VAL A 102 -52.56 -1.07 0.75
N SER A 103 -52.05 -1.23 1.98
CA SER A 103 -51.62 -0.12 2.84
C SER A 103 -50.43 0.64 2.24
N LEU A 104 -49.43 -0.08 1.71
CA LEU A 104 -48.29 0.50 0.99
C LEU A 104 -48.76 1.24 -0.27
N HIS A 105 -49.69 0.66 -1.04
CA HIS A 105 -50.23 1.25 -2.26
C HIS A 105 -51.01 2.54 -1.99
N GLN A 106 -51.84 2.56 -0.94
CA GLN A 106 -52.58 3.75 -0.52
C GLN A 106 -51.66 4.86 0.02
N ASN A 107 -50.50 4.50 0.57
CA ASN A 107 -49.55 5.43 1.18
C ASN A 107 -48.25 5.59 0.38
N ILE A 108 -48.23 5.27 -0.93
CA ILE A 108 -47.02 5.36 -1.77
C ILE A 108 -46.26 6.70 -1.58
N PRO A 109 -46.91 7.87 -1.59
CA PRO A 109 -46.20 9.14 -1.42
C PRO A 109 -45.50 9.27 -0.06
N LEU A 110 -46.17 8.82 1.02
CA LEU A 110 -45.62 8.87 2.38
C LEU A 110 -44.48 7.87 2.57
N VAL A 111 -44.59 6.68 1.97
CA VAL A 111 -43.55 5.65 2.02
C VAL A 111 -42.30 6.11 1.26
N ILE A 112 -42.47 6.66 0.04
CA ILE A 112 -41.36 7.24 -0.74
C ILE A 112 -40.71 8.39 0.02
N LEU A 113 -41.51 9.28 0.61
CA LEU A 113 -41.00 10.38 1.41
C LEU A 113 -40.22 9.88 2.64
N GLY A 114 -40.76 8.88 3.35
CA GLY A 114 -40.10 8.27 4.50
C GLY A 114 -38.75 7.64 4.15
N ILE A 115 -38.69 6.85 3.07
CA ILE A 115 -37.45 6.26 2.56
C ILE A 115 -36.47 7.35 2.13
N SER A 116 -36.94 8.39 1.45
CA SER A 116 -36.11 9.54 1.04
C SER A 116 -35.50 10.27 2.24
N VAL A 117 -36.29 10.48 3.30
CA VAL A 117 -35.82 11.13 4.54
C VAL A 117 -34.78 10.27 5.23
N VAL A 118 -35.02 8.96 5.38
CA VAL A 118 -34.04 8.03 5.96
C VAL A 118 -32.76 8.01 5.14
N ALA A 119 -32.86 7.90 3.81
CA ALA A 119 -31.72 7.92 2.90
C ALA A 119 -30.93 9.23 2.98
N LEU A 120 -31.62 10.37 3.11
CA LEU A 120 -30.97 11.66 3.26
C LEU A 120 -30.26 11.76 4.62
N LEU A 121 -30.89 11.31 5.70
CA LEU A 121 -30.29 11.32 7.04
C LEU A 121 -29.07 10.40 7.12
N THR A 122 -29.13 9.19 6.53
CA THR A 122 -27.98 8.29 6.47
C THR A 122 -26.86 8.86 5.61
N ALA A 123 -27.18 9.45 4.45
CA ALA A 123 -26.19 10.13 3.62
C ALA A 123 -25.52 11.30 4.35
N LEU A 124 -26.29 12.13 5.06
CA LEU A 124 -25.77 13.25 5.84
C LEU A 124 -24.92 12.78 7.01
N ALA A 125 -25.34 11.73 7.72
CA ALA A 125 -24.55 11.14 8.80
C ALA A 125 -23.24 10.56 8.27
N GLN A 126 -23.27 9.80 7.18
CA GLN A 126 -22.07 9.26 6.53
C GLN A 126 -21.16 10.37 6.02
N PHE A 127 -21.71 11.40 5.39
CA PHE A 127 -20.94 12.56 4.96
C PHE A 127 -20.27 13.25 6.15
N TRP A 128 -21.00 13.46 7.24
CA TRP A 128 -20.46 14.06 8.45
C TRP A 128 -19.35 13.22 9.08
N ILE A 129 -19.54 11.90 9.16
CA ILE A 129 -18.52 10.94 9.63
C ILE A 129 -17.29 10.98 8.71
N ALA A 130 -17.49 10.89 7.40
CA ALA A 130 -16.42 10.96 6.41
C ALA A 130 -15.60 12.25 6.54
N ARG A 131 -16.28 13.38 6.75
CA ARG A 131 -15.67 14.71 6.92
C ARG A 131 -15.04 14.93 8.30
N ARG A 132 -15.22 14.00 9.24
CA ARG A 132 -14.60 14.03 10.58
C ARG A 132 -13.47 13.03 10.74
N LYS A 133 -13.38 12.01 9.88
CA LYS A 133 -12.23 11.09 9.88
C LYS A 133 -10.96 11.89 9.68
N ASN A 134 -10.00 11.67 10.56
CA ASN A 134 -8.71 12.30 10.46
C ASN A 134 -7.87 11.56 9.41
N ILE A 135 -6.95 12.25 8.74
CA ILE A 135 -5.99 11.60 7.83
C ILE A 135 -5.25 10.47 8.54
N TYR A 136 -4.92 10.64 9.82
CA TYR A 136 -4.28 9.61 10.63
C TYR A 136 -5.06 8.29 10.64
N ASP A 137 -6.40 8.33 10.72
CA ASP A 137 -7.21 7.10 10.75
C ASP A 137 -7.09 6.32 9.43
N VAL A 138 -7.04 7.04 8.31
CA VAL A 138 -6.95 6.44 6.98
C VAL A 138 -5.53 5.94 6.72
N LEU A 139 -4.50 6.70 7.10
CA LEU A 139 -3.11 6.27 7.00
C LEU A 139 -2.84 5.02 7.83
N MET A 140 -3.34 4.98 9.07
CA MET A 140 -3.22 3.80 9.94
C MET A 140 -3.93 2.59 9.36
N LEU A 141 -5.11 2.77 8.76
CA LEU A 141 -5.84 1.72 8.06
C LEU A 141 -5.08 1.17 6.85
N MET A 142 -4.33 2.03 6.15
CA MET A 142 -3.48 1.64 5.03
C MET A 142 -2.12 1.07 5.46
N GLY A 143 -1.82 1.05 6.77
CA GLY A 143 -0.52 0.61 7.29
C GLY A 143 0.62 1.60 7.03
N GLY A 144 0.29 2.87 6.79
CA GLY A 144 1.27 3.94 6.59
C GLY A 144 2.07 4.23 7.86
N LYS A 145 3.39 4.33 7.71
CA LYS A 145 4.33 4.72 8.76
C LYS A 145 5.11 5.95 8.31
N LEU A 146 5.64 6.71 9.27
CA LEU A 146 6.55 7.81 8.95
C LEU A 146 7.86 7.29 8.33
N PRO A 147 8.47 8.04 7.40
CA PRO A 147 9.77 7.70 6.85
C PRO A 147 10.83 7.64 7.95
N ASP A 148 11.49 6.48 8.01
CA ASP A 148 12.68 6.24 8.82
C ASP A 148 13.80 7.25 8.54
N THR A 149 14.33 7.89 9.59
CA THR A 149 15.39 8.89 9.50
C THR A 149 16.77 8.30 9.31
N ASN A 150 16.95 7.00 9.56
CA ASN A 150 18.24 6.30 9.42
C ASN A 150 18.38 5.61 8.06
N ASP A 151 17.43 5.81 7.16
CA ASP A 151 17.33 5.13 5.88
C ASP A 151 17.44 6.13 4.72
N GLN A 152 18.46 5.98 3.88
CA GLN A 152 18.75 6.96 2.82
C GLN A 152 17.63 7.05 1.77
N ILE A 153 16.95 5.96 1.47
CA ILE A 153 15.85 5.96 0.48
C ILE A 153 14.65 6.72 1.05
N HIS A 154 14.38 6.58 2.35
CA HIS A 154 13.33 7.30 3.04
C HIS A 154 13.63 8.80 3.17
N ILE A 155 14.88 9.15 3.47
CA ILE A 155 15.34 10.55 3.48
C ILE A 155 15.13 11.17 2.09
N ARG A 156 15.54 10.48 1.03
CA ARG A 156 15.33 10.93 -0.36
C ARG A 156 13.85 11.18 -0.64
N PHE A 157 12.98 10.23 -0.27
CA PHE A 157 11.53 10.39 -0.43
C PHE A 157 11.00 11.61 0.33
N ARG A 158 11.39 11.78 1.60
CA ARG A 158 10.98 12.94 2.40
C ARG A 158 11.39 14.26 1.75
N ASN A 159 12.64 14.36 1.27
CA ASN A 159 13.12 15.56 0.59
C ASN A 159 12.31 15.87 -0.68
N ILE A 160 11.94 14.86 -1.48
CA ILE A 160 11.10 15.04 -2.66
C ILE A 160 9.68 15.51 -2.29
N VAL A 161 9.12 15.01 -1.20
CA VAL A 161 7.81 15.50 -0.70
C VAL A 161 7.91 16.96 -0.25
N GLU A 162 8.98 17.34 0.44
CA GLU A 162 9.25 18.74 0.81
C GLU A 162 9.42 19.63 -0.42
N GLU A 163 10.07 19.16 -1.48
CA GLU A 163 10.15 19.85 -2.77
C GLU A 163 8.75 20.09 -3.38
N ALA A 164 7.87 19.08 -3.31
CA ALA A 164 6.49 19.20 -3.76
C ALA A 164 5.65 20.15 -2.89
N GLU A 165 5.87 20.18 -1.57
CA GLU A 165 5.26 21.18 -0.67
C GLU A 165 5.64 22.61 -1.08
N ILE A 166 6.91 22.82 -1.41
CA ILE A 166 7.41 24.12 -1.87
C ILE A 166 6.77 24.50 -3.21
N ALA A 167 6.74 23.57 -4.16
CA ALA A 167 6.20 23.81 -5.50
C ALA A 167 4.69 24.06 -5.52
N THR A 168 3.93 23.34 -4.69
CA THR A 168 2.45 23.46 -4.63
C THR A 168 1.96 24.54 -3.67
N GLY A 169 2.78 24.93 -2.68
CA GLY A 169 2.39 25.84 -1.60
C GLY A 169 1.48 25.21 -0.54
N ILE A 170 1.20 23.90 -0.60
CA ILE A 170 0.43 23.18 0.41
C ILE A 170 1.37 22.77 1.54
N ARG A 171 1.07 23.20 2.77
CA ARG A 171 1.90 22.87 3.95
C ARG A 171 1.05 22.62 5.21
N PRO A 172 1.36 21.57 6.01
CA PRO A 172 2.31 20.49 5.72
C PRO A 172 1.69 19.35 4.88
N ILE A 173 2.49 18.73 4.03
CA ILE A 173 2.24 17.44 3.36
C ILE A 173 3.07 16.36 4.10
N GLN A 174 2.39 15.51 4.86
CA GLN A 174 3.05 14.42 5.57
C GLN A 174 3.47 13.30 4.61
N ALA A 175 4.78 13.06 4.49
CA ALA A 175 5.33 11.88 3.83
C ALA A 175 4.99 10.61 4.62
N ASN A 176 4.49 9.57 3.95
CA ASN A 176 4.21 8.26 4.56
C ASN A 176 4.71 7.11 3.68
N VAL A 177 5.18 6.03 4.32
CA VAL A 177 5.65 4.82 3.66
C VAL A 177 4.82 3.62 4.10
N ILE A 178 4.37 2.82 3.14
CA ILE A 178 3.70 1.54 3.38
C ILE A 178 4.70 0.41 3.17
N SER A 179 4.87 -0.45 4.18
CA SER A 179 5.71 -1.65 4.12
C SER A 179 5.09 -2.71 3.20
N SER A 180 5.20 -2.53 1.88
CA SER A 180 4.72 -3.47 0.86
C SER A 180 5.66 -3.46 -0.34
N VAL A 181 5.90 -4.65 -0.90
CA VAL A 181 6.69 -4.84 -2.12
C VAL A 181 5.97 -4.38 -3.39
N SER A 182 4.66 -4.06 -3.30
CA SER A 182 3.91 -3.51 -4.43
C SER A 182 4.48 -2.15 -4.85
N CYS A 183 4.29 -1.76 -6.12
CA CYS A 183 4.68 -0.43 -6.61
C CYS A 183 3.45 0.47 -6.69
N ASN A 184 3.27 1.38 -5.73
CA ASN A 184 2.16 2.31 -5.73
C ASN A 184 2.43 3.59 -4.93
N ALA A 185 1.69 4.65 -5.28
CA ALA A 185 1.61 5.90 -4.53
C ALA A 185 0.15 6.33 -4.38
N PHE A 186 -0.12 7.19 -3.42
CA PHE A 186 -1.41 7.82 -3.21
C PHE A 186 -1.24 9.15 -2.50
N SER A 187 -2.26 10.00 -2.60
CA SER A 187 -2.40 11.22 -1.84
C SER A 187 -3.63 11.13 -0.93
N ILE A 188 -3.66 11.89 0.16
CA ILE A 188 -4.86 12.13 0.98
C ILE A 188 -4.91 13.57 1.49
N MET A 189 -6.09 14.18 1.52
CA MET A 189 -6.33 15.51 2.08
C MET A 189 -7.61 15.53 2.91
N ASP A 190 -7.59 16.14 4.09
CA ASP A 190 -8.78 16.36 4.91
C ASP A 190 -9.44 17.72 4.65
N LYS A 191 -10.57 17.97 5.32
CA LYS A 191 -11.28 19.25 5.19
C LYS A 191 -10.55 20.44 5.81
N TYR A 192 -9.57 20.19 6.68
CA TYR A 192 -8.83 21.21 7.42
C TYR A 192 -7.56 21.64 6.67
N GLY A 193 -7.26 21.00 5.54
CA GLY A 193 -6.08 21.28 4.73
C GLY A 193 -4.84 20.50 5.17
N ASN A 194 -4.97 19.55 6.11
CA ASN A 194 -3.90 18.59 6.34
C ASN A 194 -3.80 17.71 5.09
N ALA A 195 -2.57 17.43 4.65
CA ALA A 195 -2.31 16.61 3.48
C ALA A 195 -1.27 15.55 3.81
N ALA A 196 -1.31 14.43 3.10
CA ALA A 196 -0.28 13.41 3.15
C ALA A 196 -0.09 12.79 1.77
N ILE A 197 1.15 12.45 1.44
CA ILE A 197 1.49 11.64 0.27
C ILE A 197 2.12 10.35 0.78
N GLY A 198 1.56 9.24 0.35
CA GLY A 198 1.98 7.90 0.72
C GLY A 198 2.56 7.14 -0.45
N VAL A 199 3.63 6.39 -0.20
CA VAL A 199 4.29 5.54 -1.20
C VAL A 199 4.53 4.16 -0.61
N THR A 200 4.55 3.13 -1.45
CA THR A 200 4.96 1.79 -1.03
C THR A 200 6.48 1.65 -1.09
N GLU A 201 7.01 0.75 -0.26
CA GLU A 201 8.43 0.42 -0.23
C GLU A 201 8.94 -0.07 -1.60
N GLY A 202 8.13 -0.85 -2.31
CA GLY A 202 8.41 -1.30 -3.67
C GLY A 202 8.56 -0.14 -4.66
N LEU A 203 7.75 0.91 -4.54
CA LEU A 203 7.82 2.07 -5.43
C LEU A 203 9.11 2.87 -5.22
N ILE A 204 9.38 3.29 -3.97
CA ILE A 204 10.54 4.13 -3.66
C ILE A 204 11.88 3.43 -3.90
N SER A 205 11.88 2.09 -3.85
CA SER A 205 13.05 1.26 -4.16
C SER A 205 13.23 1.03 -5.67
N THR A 206 12.16 1.13 -6.46
CA THR A 206 12.19 0.87 -7.92
C THR A 206 12.48 2.13 -8.73
N LEU A 207 11.95 3.27 -8.30
CA LEU A 207 12.05 4.52 -9.06
C LEU A 207 13.36 5.27 -8.79
N SER A 208 13.91 5.86 -9.85
CA SER A 208 15.00 6.83 -9.76
C SER A 208 14.51 8.13 -9.10
N ARG A 209 15.44 9.02 -8.72
CA ARG A 209 15.04 10.30 -8.10
C ARG A 209 14.16 11.16 -9.03
N PRO A 210 14.46 11.33 -10.33
CA PRO A 210 13.58 12.05 -11.27
C PRO A 210 12.21 11.39 -11.43
N GLU A 211 12.17 10.06 -11.61
CA GLU A 211 10.93 9.28 -11.73
C GLU A 211 10.05 9.41 -10.48
N LEU A 212 10.64 9.27 -9.30
CA LEU A 212 9.93 9.44 -8.04
C LEU A 212 9.41 10.88 -7.90
N SER A 213 10.23 11.88 -8.24
CA SER A 213 9.81 13.30 -8.21
C SER A 213 8.61 13.56 -9.11
N ALA A 214 8.59 12.99 -10.31
CA ALA A 214 7.47 13.10 -11.24
C ALA A 214 6.19 12.45 -10.70
N VAL A 215 6.30 11.27 -10.07
CA VAL A 215 5.15 10.60 -9.44
C VAL A 215 4.65 11.38 -8.21
N ILE A 216 5.54 11.92 -7.38
CA ILE A 216 5.13 12.77 -6.25
C ILE A 216 4.50 14.07 -6.73
N ALA A 217 5.00 14.67 -7.82
CA ALA A 217 4.38 15.84 -8.43
C ALA A 217 2.96 15.52 -8.95
N HIS A 218 2.76 14.36 -9.57
CA HIS A 218 1.43 13.87 -9.97
C HIS A 218 0.49 13.77 -8.77
N GLU A 219 0.91 13.13 -7.67
CA GLU A 219 0.11 13.03 -6.46
C GLU A 219 -0.15 14.40 -5.80
N ALA A 220 0.83 15.30 -5.85
CA ALA A 220 0.68 16.65 -5.35
C ALA A 220 -0.32 17.48 -6.19
N CYS A 221 -0.45 17.20 -7.50
CA CYS A 221 -1.47 17.81 -8.34
C CYS A 221 -2.89 17.41 -7.90
N HIS A 222 -3.10 16.16 -7.48
CA HIS A 222 -4.38 15.74 -6.91
C HIS A 222 -4.72 16.47 -5.60
N LEU A 223 -3.71 16.80 -4.78
CA LEU A 223 -3.88 17.65 -3.61
C LEU A 223 -4.28 19.08 -4.01
N VAL A 224 -3.57 19.69 -4.96
CA VAL A 224 -3.84 21.06 -5.45
C VAL A 224 -5.26 21.18 -6.02
N HIS A 225 -5.65 20.22 -6.86
CA HIS A 225 -6.98 20.20 -7.45
C HIS A 225 -8.07 19.73 -6.48
N GLY A 226 -7.74 19.15 -5.32
CA GLY A 226 -8.71 18.63 -4.36
C GLY A 226 -9.44 17.36 -4.84
N ASP A 227 -8.85 16.65 -5.80
CA ASP A 227 -9.36 15.39 -6.33
C ASP A 227 -9.41 14.33 -5.25
N THR A 228 -8.40 14.34 -4.39
CA THR A 228 -8.23 13.38 -3.32
C THR A 228 -9.35 13.46 -2.30
N PHE A 229 -9.72 14.67 -1.87
CA PHE A 229 -10.84 14.88 -0.94
C PHE A 229 -12.16 14.34 -1.51
N LEU A 230 -12.38 14.56 -2.82
CA LEU A 230 -13.57 14.07 -3.52
C LEU A 230 -13.57 12.55 -3.60
N LYS A 231 -12.45 11.93 -4.03
CA LYS A 231 -12.27 10.48 -4.10
C LYS A 231 -12.53 9.85 -2.72
N THR A 232 -11.87 10.33 -1.66
CA THR A 232 -12.06 9.83 -0.28
C THR A 232 -13.50 9.98 0.21
N THR A 233 -14.15 11.12 -0.08
CA THR A 233 -15.55 11.33 0.32
C THR A 233 -16.50 10.38 -0.41
N ALA A 234 -16.32 10.19 -1.72
CA ALA A 234 -17.10 9.25 -2.51
C ALA A 234 -16.92 7.81 -1.98
N CYS A 235 -15.68 7.36 -1.81
CA CYS A 235 -15.36 6.05 -1.23
C CYS A 235 -16.06 5.83 0.13
N SER A 236 -16.02 6.83 1.02
CA SER A 236 -16.66 6.71 2.33
C SER A 236 -18.19 6.63 2.24
N LEU A 237 -18.83 7.44 1.39
CA LEU A 237 -20.29 7.45 1.21
C LEU A 237 -20.83 6.11 0.72
N PHE A 238 -20.13 5.48 -0.23
CA PHE A 238 -20.59 4.25 -0.87
C PHE A 238 -20.12 2.97 -0.17
N SER A 239 -19.17 3.06 0.77
CA SER A 239 -18.70 1.92 1.58
C SER A 239 -19.82 1.15 2.31
N VAL A 240 -20.99 1.77 2.52
CA VAL A 240 -22.17 1.11 3.11
C VAL A 240 -22.72 0.03 2.20
N PHE A 241 -22.74 0.23 0.88
CA PHE A 241 -23.26 -0.77 -0.06
C PHE A 241 -22.33 -1.98 -0.16
N GLU A 242 -21.02 -1.75 -0.12
CA GLU A 242 -20.01 -2.82 -0.05
C GLU A 242 -20.18 -3.65 1.23
N LYS A 243 -20.28 -2.98 2.39
CA LYS A 243 -20.52 -3.65 3.69
C LYS A 243 -21.83 -4.45 3.69
N LEU A 244 -22.88 -3.89 3.08
CA LEU A 244 -24.16 -4.57 2.95
C LEU A 244 -24.03 -5.81 2.06
N GLN A 245 -23.34 -5.70 0.93
CA GLN A 245 -23.08 -6.83 0.03
C GLN A 245 -22.29 -7.94 0.73
N THR A 246 -21.20 -7.62 1.44
CA THR A 246 -20.42 -8.60 2.21
C THR A 246 -21.24 -9.21 3.35
N GLY A 247 -22.05 -8.41 4.04
CA GLY A 247 -22.95 -8.89 5.08
C GLY A 247 -23.99 -9.88 4.56
N LEU A 248 -24.61 -9.56 3.42
CA LEU A 248 -25.58 -10.44 2.75
C LEU A 248 -24.93 -11.71 2.22
N ALA A 249 -23.71 -11.64 1.70
CA ALA A 249 -22.96 -12.82 1.25
C ALA A 249 -22.69 -13.79 2.42
N LYS A 250 -22.20 -13.27 3.56
CA LYS A 250 -21.99 -14.08 4.78
C LYS A 250 -23.28 -14.67 5.34
N ALA A 251 -24.39 -13.92 5.27
CA ALA A 251 -25.70 -14.42 5.67
C ALA A 251 -26.17 -15.57 4.75
N GLY A 252 -25.88 -15.48 3.45
CA GLY A 252 -26.14 -16.56 2.49
C GLY A 252 -25.27 -17.80 2.71
N GLU A 253 -23.99 -17.65 3.05
CA GLU A 253 -23.11 -18.77 3.38
C GLU A 253 -23.55 -19.49 4.66
N ALA A 254 -23.94 -18.74 5.70
CA ALA A 254 -24.45 -19.29 6.95
C ALA A 254 -25.77 -20.09 6.77
N THR A 255 -26.59 -19.75 5.76
CA THR A 255 -27.76 -20.57 5.40
C THR A 255 -27.40 -21.90 4.75
N VAL A 256 -26.20 -22.02 4.16
CA VAL A 256 -25.74 -23.26 3.49
C VAL A 256 -24.97 -24.18 4.45
N ASP A 257 -24.19 -23.64 5.40
CA ASP A 257 -23.29 -24.42 6.26
C ASP A 257 -23.94 -25.04 7.52
N PHE A 258 -25.15 -24.63 7.89
CA PHE A 258 -25.90 -25.21 9.03
C PHE A 258 -26.85 -26.36 8.66
N ALA A 259 -26.68 -27.01 7.50
CA ALA A 259 -27.52 -28.13 7.06
C ALA A 259 -26.86 -29.49 7.33
N PRO A 260 -27.30 -30.27 8.35
CA PRO A 260 -26.90 -31.67 8.47
C PRO A 260 -27.50 -32.46 7.31
N SER A 261 -26.68 -33.32 6.71
CA SER A 261 -27.04 -34.37 5.75
C SER A 261 -28.43 -34.97 6.00
N SER A 262 -29.44 -34.45 5.31
CA SER A 262 -30.82 -34.93 5.40
C SER A 262 -31.53 -34.65 4.09
N ARG A 263 -32.04 -35.72 3.50
CA ARG A 263 -32.48 -35.87 2.10
C ARG A 263 -33.83 -35.21 1.80
N ASN A 264 -34.19 -34.15 2.53
CA ASN A 264 -35.50 -33.49 2.45
C ASN A 264 -35.31 -31.97 2.29
N ARG A 265 -34.86 -31.55 1.10
CA ARG A 265 -34.76 -30.11 0.74
C ARG A 265 -36.16 -29.51 0.69
N GLY A 266 -36.53 -28.79 1.74
CA GLY A 266 -37.74 -28.00 1.78
C GLY A 266 -37.62 -26.75 0.88
N ASP A 267 -38.67 -26.49 0.11
CA ASP A 267 -38.87 -25.33 -0.77
C ASP A 267 -38.71 -23.95 -0.07
N GLY A 268 -38.82 -23.92 1.27
CA GLY A 268 -38.62 -22.70 2.09
C GLY A 268 -37.17 -22.22 2.16
N ASP A 269 -36.21 -23.14 2.00
CA ASP A 269 -34.77 -22.82 1.99
C ASP A 269 -34.38 -22.11 0.68
N ILE A 270 -34.96 -22.57 -0.44
CA ILE A 270 -34.75 -21.99 -1.77
C ILE A 270 -35.31 -20.56 -1.85
N ARG A 271 -36.49 -20.30 -1.26
CA ARG A 271 -37.12 -18.97 -1.28
C ARG A 271 -36.37 -17.93 -0.46
N THR A 272 -35.79 -18.34 0.67
CA THR A 272 -34.93 -17.50 1.50
C THR A 272 -33.64 -17.16 0.77
N ALA A 273 -33.02 -18.15 0.11
CA ALA A 273 -31.85 -17.93 -0.74
C ALA A 273 -32.15 -16.96 -1.90
N ILE A 274 -33.31 -17.08 -2.56
CA ILE A 274 -33.73 -16.16 -3.65
C ILE A 274 -33.91 -14.72 -3.13
N GLY A 275 -34.55 -14.54 -1.97
CA GLY A 275 -34.74 -13.22 -1.37
C GLY A 275 -33.42 -12.53 -1.01
N ILE A 276 -32.49 -13.27 -0.40
CA ILE A 276 -31.13 -12.80 -0.08
C ILE A 276 -30.37 -12.49 -1.37
N PHE A 277 -30.50 -13.33 -2.40
CA PHE A 277 -29.83 -13.13 -3.68
C PHE A 277 -30.29 -11.85 -4.40
N ILE A 278 -31.60 -11.55 -4.41
CA ILE A 278 -32.13 -10.30 -4.99
C ILE A 278 -31.55 -9.08 -4.28
N LEU A 279 -31.51 -9.10 -2.94
CA LEU A 279 -30.92 -8.02 -2.15
C LEU A 279 -29.41 -7.89 -2.42
N TRP A 280 -28.71 -9.01 -2.54
CA TRP A 280 -27.30 -9.04 -2.89
C TRP A 280 -27.04 -8.44 -4.28
N CYS A 281 -27.86 -8.77 -5.29
CA CYS A 281 -27.76 -8.19 -6.63
C CYS A 281 -27.98 -6.67 -6.62
N ILE A 282 -28.93 -6.17 -5.83
CA ILE A 282 -29.19 -4.73 -5.71
C ILE A 282 -28.03 -4.03 -4.98
N ALA A 283 -27.50 -4.63 -3.91
CA ALA A 283 -26.31 -4.13 -3.24
C ALA A 283 -25.09 -4.12 -4.17
N ALA A 284 -24.91 -5.17 -4.97
CA ALA A 284 -23.87 -5.27 -5.98
C ALA A 284 -24.03 -4.21 -7.07
N LEU A 285 -25.26 -3.89 -7.49
CA LEU A 285 -25.52 -2.80 -8.44
C LEU A 285 -25.15 -1.43 -7.85
N GLY A 286 -25.43 -1.21 -6.56
CA GLY A 286 -24.98 0.00 -5.85
C GLY A 286 -23.45 0.11 -5.79
N ALA A 287 -22.76 -0.99 -5.46
CA ALA A 287 -21.30 -1.05 -5.49
C ALA A 287 -20.76 -0.82 -6.92
N PHE A 288 -21.40 -1.38 -7.94
CA PHE A 288 -21.03 -1.18 -9.34
C PHE A 288 -21.18 0.28 -9.79
N CYS A 289 -22.25 0.96 -9.42
CA CYS A 289 -22.41 2.39 -9.73
C CYS A 289 -21.36 3.26 -9.04
N THR A 290 -20.88 2.85 -7.88
CA THR A 290 -19.74 3.52 -7.22
C THR A 290 -18.50 3.47 -8.10
N ASN A 291 -18.20 2.30 -8.66
CA ASN A 291 -17.07 2.13 -9.57
C ASN A 291 -17.25 2.98 -10.83
N LEU A 292 -18.46 3.05 -11.40
CA LEU A 292 -18.75 3.90 -12.57
C LEU A 292 -18.53 5.40 -12.28
N ILE A 293 -18.90 5.86 -11.09
CA ILE A 293 -18.69 7.26 -10.73
C ILE A 293 -17.20 7.54 -10.52
N SER A 294 -16.49 6.67 -9.79
CA SER A 294 -15.04 6.77 -9.62
C SER A 294 -14.32 6.80 -10.97
N MET A 295 -14.77 5.99 -11.94
CA MET A 295 -14.28 5.98 -13.30
C MET A 295 -14.54 7.27 -14.08
N ALA A 296 -15.77 7.79 -14.02
CA ALA A 296 -16.16 8.99 -14.75
C ALA A 296 -15.45 10.25 -14.25
N ILE A 297 -15.10 10.28 -12.97
CA ILE A 297 -14.35 11.39 -12.35
C ILE A 297 -12.84 11.30 -12.67
N SER A 298 -12.33 10.08 -12.88
CA SER A 298 -10.89 9.81 -12.89
C SER A 298 -10.20 10.30 -14.17
N ARG A 299 -10.67 9.92 -15.36
CA ARG A 299 -9.81 9.96 -16.58
C ARG A 299 -9.26 11.33 -16.96
N GLU A 300 -10.11 12.34 -17.03
CA GLU A 300 -9.69 13.70 -17.40
C GLU A 300 -8.77 14.30 -16.33
N ARG A 301 -9.03 14.01 -15.06
CA ARG A 301 -8.22 14.48 -13.93
C ARG A 301 -6.85 13.83 -13.89
N GLU A 302 -6.73 12.56 -14.24
CA GLU A 302 -5.44 11.87 -14.34
C GLU A 302 -4.58 12.45 -15.47
N TYR A 303 -5.17 12.78 -16.63
CA TYR A 303 -4.43 13.44 -17.72
C TYR A 303 -4.01 14.87 -17.38
N LEU A 304 -4.85 15.62 -16.66
CA LEU A 304 -4.50 16.95 -16.14
C LEU A 304 -3.39 16.86 -15.10
N ALA A 305 -3.43 15.87 -14.21
CA ALA A 305 -2.38 15.61 -13.24
C ALA A 305 -1.06 15.22 -13.92
N ASP A 306 -1.09 14.41 -14.98
CA ASP A 306 0.08 14.10 -15.81
C ASP A 306 0.69 15.35 -16.45
N ALA A 307 -0.15 16.23 -17.02
CA ALA A 307 0.30 17.48 -17.63
C ALA A 307 0.96 18.40 -16.60
N HIS A 308 0.33 18.58 -15.44
CA HIS A 308 0.88 19.42 -14.38
C HIS A 308 2.15 18.82 -13.77
N ALA A 309 2.23 17.50 -13.58
CA ALA A 309 3.43 16.85 -13.09
C ALA A 309 4.61 17.03 -14.07
N ALA A 310 4.37 16.82 -15.36
CA ALA A 310 5.37 17.05 -16.41
C ALA A 310 5.84 18.51 -16.41
N GLN A 311 4.93 19.46 -16.21
CA GLN A 311 5.28 20.88 -16.14
C GLN A 311 6.01 21.26 -14.84
N MET A 312 5.62 20.70 -13.70
CA MET A 312 6.25 20.95 -12.41
C MET A 312 7.69 20.42 -12.38
N CYS A 313 7.91 19.24 -12.96
CA CYS A 313 9.23 18.61 -13.00
C CYS A 313 10.06 18.99 -14.24
N LEU A 314 9.44 19.57 -15.26
CA LEU A 314 10.03 19.82 -16.58
C LEU A 314 10.59 18.53 -17.23
N ASP A 315 10.01 17.38 -16.89
CA ASP A 315 10.48 16.06 -17.30
C ASP A 315 9.29 15.10 -17.51
N PRO A 316 8.60 15.20 -18.66
CA PRO A 316 7.52 14.26 -19.01
C PRO A 316 8.02 12.82 -19.19
N LEU A 317 9.29 12.65 -19.54
CA LEU A 317 9.89 11.35 -19.81
C LEU A 317 10.02 10.52 -18.53
N SER A 318 10.51 11.13 -17.45
CA SER A 318 10.59 10.46 -16.15
C SER A 318 9.23 9.97 -15.65
N LEU A 319 8.15 10.72 -15.91
CA LEU A 319 6.81 10.25 -15.57
C LEU A 319 6.38 9.05 -16.44
N ALA A 320 6.64 9.09 -17.74
CA ALA A 320 6.35 7.99 -18.65
C ALA A 320 7.08 6.70 -18.24
N ASP A 321 8.37 6.81 -17.92
CA ASP A 321 9.19 5.69 -17.45
C ASP A 321 8.69 5.14 -16.11
N ALA A 322 8.36 6.02 -15.16
CA ALA A 322 7.79 5.64 -13.88
C ALA A 322 6.47 4.87 -14.04
N LEU A 323 5.54 5.38 -14.84
CA LEU A 323 4.25 4.75 -15.10
C LEU A 323 4.41 3.36 -15.74
N ARG A 324 5.36 3.19 -16.66
CA ARG A 324 5.67 1.87 -17.25
C ARG A 324 6.30 0.91 -16.25
N LYS A 325 7.18 1.39 -15.36
CA LYS A 325 7.74 0.56 -14.28
C LYS A 325 6.63 0.10 -13.32
N ILE A 326 5.71 1.01 -12.96
CA ILE A 326 4.56 0.69 -12.11
C ILE A 326 3.65 -0.35 -12.78
N SER A 327 3.37 -0.22 -14.08
CA SER A 327 2.51 -1.18 -14.80
C SER A 327 3.12 -2.57 -14.93
N THR A 328 4.44 -2.67 -15.07
CA THR A 328 5.11 -3.96 -15.29
C THR A 328 5.48 -4.70 -14.01
N ARG A 329 5.57 -4.01 -12.87
CA ARG A 329 5.96 -4.58 -11.57
C ARG A 329 4.80 -5.24 -10.81
N TYR A 330 5.14 -5.92 -9.71
CA TYR A 330 4.18 -6.60 -8.84
C TYR A 330 3.17 -5.62 -8.24
N ARG A 331 1.87 -5.93 -8.42
CA ARG A 331 0.74 -5.07 -8.03
C ARG A 331 0.06 -5.49 -6.73
N GLY A 332 0.37 -6.69 -6.22
CA GLY A 332 -0.45 -7.38 -5.21
C GLY A 332 -0.10 -7.06 -3.75
N GLY A 333 -1.01 -7.47 -2.86
CA GLY A 333 -0.71 -7.68 -1.43
C GLY A 333 -0.82 -6.46 -0.53
N LEU A 334 -1.65 -5.48 -0.87
CA LEU A 334 -2.05 -4.45 0.09
C LEU A 334 -3.38 -4.86 0.75
N ASP A 335 -3.32 -5.33 2.00
CA ASP A 335 -4.50 -5.63 2.82
C ASP A 335 -5.15 -4.34 3.32
N PHE A 336 -5.93 -3.68 2.46
CA PHE A 336 -6.77 -2.54 2.85
C PHE A 336 -8.20 -2.71 2.30
N PRO A 337 -9.21 -2.03 2.87
CA PRO A 337 -10.60 -2.16 2.40
C PRO A 337 -10.75 -1.72 0.94
N ALA A 338 -11.36 -2.56 0.09
CA ALA A 338 -11.41 -2.39 -1.36
C ALA A 338 -11.94 -1.01 -1.81
N GLY A 339 -12.80 -0.39 -1.00
CA GLY A 339 -13.27 0.98 -1.19
C GLY A 339 -12.20 2.07 -1.27
N TYR A 340 -10.95 1.87 -0.82
CA TYR A 340 -9.87 2.89 -0.94
C TYR A 340 -8.95 2.71 -2.17
N SER A 341 -9.18 1.69 -3.00
CA SER A 341 -8.38 1.39 -4.19
C SER A 341 -8.27 2.56 -5.19
N ALA A 342 -9.28 3.43 -5.25
CA ALA A 342 -9.34 4.58 -6.15
C ALA A 342 -8.39 5.74 -5.77
N LEU A 343 -7.75 5.70 -4.59
CA LEU A 343 -6.78 6.72 -4.17
C LEU A 343 -5.37 6.47 -4.70
N PHE A 344 -5.09 5.25 -5.15
CA PHE A 344 -3.78 4.85 -5.61
C PHE A 344 -3.58 5.19 -7.09
N VAL A 345 -2.33 5.45 -7.50
CA VAL A 345 -1.94 5.63 -8.92
C VAL A 345 -2.42 4.46 -9.78
N MET A 346 -2.36 3.25 -9.21
CA MET A 346 -2.84 2.03 -9.83
C MET A 346 -3.75 1.26 -8.87
N ASN A 347 -4.85 0.70 -9.36
CA ASN A 347 -5.74 -0.10 -8.53
C ASN A 347 -5.04 -1.41 -8.08
N PRO A 348 -4.84 -1.64 -6.76
CA PRO A 348 -4.11 -2.82 -6.26
C PRO A 348 -4.86 -4.15 -6.41
N SER A 349 -6.16 -4.10 -6.71
CA SER A 349 -7.02 -5.28 -6.88
C SER A 349 -7.30 -5.62 -8.35
N ALA A 350 -6.85 -4.79 -9.30
CA ALA A 350 -7.10 -4.99 -10.73
C ALA A 350 -6.25 -6.15 -11.27
N ALA A 351 -6.88 -7.08 -11.98
CA ALA A 351 -6.17 -8.16 -12.66
C ALA A 351 -5.43 -7.59 -13.89
N LYS A 352 -4.32 -8.21 -14.33
CA LYS A 352 -3.61 -7.84 -15.59
C LYS A 352 -4.54 -7.70 -16.82
N ARG A 353 -5.75 -8.26 -16.78
CA ARG A 353 -6.76 -8.17 -17.86
C ARG A 353 -7.51 -6.83 -17.92
N ASP A 354 -7.51 -6.06 -16.83
CA ASP A 354 -8.18 -4.75 -16.74
C ASP A 354 -7.42 -3.63 -17.46
N GLU A 355 -6.25 -3.94 -18.02
CA GLU A 355 -5.42 -3.04 -18.85
C GLU A 355 -5.49 -3.31 -20.34
N SER A 356 -6.30 -4.29 -20.79
CA SER A 356 -6.45 -4.49 -22.23
C SER A 356 -7.01 -3.22 -22.90
N VAL A 357 -6.49 -2.85 -24.06
CA VAL A 357 -6.95 -1.70 -24.88
C VAL A 357 -8.33 -1.96 -25.53
N SER A 358 -9.06 -2.96 -25.06
CA SER A 358 -10.37 -3.33 -25.59
C SER A 358 -11.43 -2.30 -25.19
N PHE A 359 -12.42 -2.08 -26.05
CA PHE A 359 -13.48 -1.10 -25.81
C PHE A 359 -14.22 -1.35 -24.49
N PHE A 360 -14.42 -2.61 -24.11
CA PHE A 360 -15.14 -3.00 -22.89
C PHE A 360 -14.31 -2.91 -21.60
N SER A 361 -13.01 -3.25 -21.63
CA SER A 361 -12.10 -3.03 -20.49
C SER A 361 -11.91 -1.53 -20.24
N ASN A 362 -11.78 -0.75 -21.32
CA ASN A 362 -11.75 0.71 -21.26
C ASN A 362 -13.08 1.34 -20.83
N LEU A 363 -14.16 0.58 -20.56
CA LEU A 363 -15.38 1.08 -19.93
C LEU A 363 -15.48 0.75 -18.43
N PHE A 364 -14.60 -0.11 -17.90
CA PHE A 364 -14.59 -0.53 -16.49
C PHE A 364 -13.28 -0.28 -15.71
N SER A 365 -12.20 0.23 -16.34
CA SER A 365 -10.96 0.63 -15.64
C SER A 365 -11.10 1.95 -14.87
N THR A 366 -10.77 1.93 -13.56
CA THR A 366 -10.77 3.10 -12.64
C THR A 366 -9.72 4.16 -12.97
N HIS A 367 -8.74 3.84 -13.80
CA HIS A 367 -7.76 4.77 -14.39
C HIS A 367 -7.79 4.61 -15.92
N PRO A 368 -7.43 5.66 -16.68
CA PRO A 368 -7.21 5.47 -18.11
C PRO A 368 -6.11 4.42 -18.33
N PRO A 369 -6.15 3.66 -19.43
CA PRO A 369 -5.14 2.65 -19.71
C PRO A 369 -3.75 3.30 -19.70
N MET A 370 -2.83 2.68 -18.96
CA MET A 370 -1.49 3.22 -18.69
C MET A 370 -0.72 3.53 -19.99
N GLU A 371 -0.87 2.69 -20.99
CA GLU A 371 -0.28 2.86 -22.32
C GLU A 371 -0.66 4.20 -22.96
N LYS A 372 -1.92 4.64 -22.84
CA LYS A 372 -2.36 5.95 -23.38
C LYS A 372 -1.79 7.13 -22.60
N ARG A 373 -1.52 6.98 -21.31
CA ARG A 373 -0.86 8.02 -20.52
C ARG A 373 0.60 8.15 -20.93
N VAL A 374 1.28 7.02 -21.08
CA VAL A 374 2.67 6.94 -21.55
C VAL A 374 2.78 7.53 -22.96
N GLU A 375 1.91 7.16 -23.89
CA GLU A 375 1.87 7.69 -25.26
C GLU A 375 1.80 9.23 -25.27
N ARG A 376 0.87 9.84 -24.52
CA ARG A 376 0.74 11.30 -24.44
C ARG A 376 1.96 11.99 -23.84
N LEU A 377 2.57 11.40 -22.81
CA LEU A 377 3.79 11.94 -22.21
C LEU A 377 4.97 11.89 -23.18
N LEU A 378 5.05 10.85 -24.00
CA LEU A 378 6.05 10.73 -25.07
C LEU A 378 5.79 11.73 -26.20
N GLU A 379 4.54 11.93 -26.59
CA GLU A 379 4.15 12.99 -27.54
C GLU A 379 4.58 14.38 -27.04
N TRP A 380 4.39 14.67 -25.75
CA TRP A 380 4.85 15.93 -25.14
C TRP A 380 6.37 16.05 -25.08
N ALA A 381 7.08 14.93 -24.95
CA ALA A 381 8.54 14.89 -25.04
C ALA A 381 9.05 14.97 -26.49
N HIS A 382 8.15 14.92 -27.49
CA HIS A 382 8.48 14.76 -28.91
C HIS A 382 9.33 13.51 -29.19
N LEU A 383 9.02 12.42 -28.49
CA LEU A 383 9.73 11.14 -28.58
C LEU A 383 8.76 10.00 -28.93
N ASP A 384 9.26 8.99 -29.63
CA ASP A 384 8.53 7.75 -29.88
C ASP A 384 8.88 6.69 -28.82
N GLU A 385 8.08 5.63 -28.71
CA GLU A 385 8.30 4.54 -27.75
C GLU A 385 9.68 3.85 -27.89
N THR A 386 10.26 3.90 -29.09
CA THR A 386 11.61 3.39 -29.39
C THR A 386 12.72 4.19 -28.70
N ALA A 387 12.49 5.47 -28.38
CA ALA A 387 13.46 6.34 -27.71
C ALA A 387 13.66 6.01 -26.23
N LEU A 388 12.72 5.30 -25.61
CA LEU A 388 12.81 4.87 -24.20
C LEU A 388 13.80 3.71 -23.99
N LYS A 389 14.02 2.87 -24.99
CA LYS A 389 14.96 1.74 -24.90
C LYS A 389 16.41 2.17 -24.63
N PRO A 390 17.00 3.10 -25.40
CA PRO A 390 18.38 3.55 -25.16
C PRO A 390 18.52 4.32 -23.84
N ILE A 391 17.55 5.17 -23.48
CA ILE A 391 17.58 5.91 -22.19
C ILE A 391 17.54 4.94 -21.01
N ARG A 392 16.77 3.85 -21.14
CA ARG A 392 16.76 2.74 -20.18
C ARG A 392 18.10 2.03 -20.08
N GLU A 393 18.76 1.73 -21.19
CA GLU A 393 20.08 1.08 -21.20
C GLU A 393 21.13 2.00 -20.55
N THR A 394 21.08 3.31 -20.84
CA THR A 394 21.94 4.30 -20.21
C THR A 394 21.62 4.50 -18.73
N ALA A 395 20.35 4.53 -18.32
CA ALA A 395 19.97 4.65 -16.90
C ALA A 395 20.28 3.39 -16.07
N LEU A 396 20.18 2.21 -16.67
CA LEU A 396 20.63 0.95 -16.06
C LEU A 396 22.16 0.92 -15.93
N GLN A 397 22.88 1.37 -16.97
CA GLN A 397 24.35 1.52 -16.91
C GLN A 397 24.79 2.57 -15.87
N ILE A 398 24.07 3.70 -15.75
CA ILE A 398 24.35 4.70 -14.71
C ILE A 398 24.02 4.17 -13.31
N GLN A 399 23.00 3.33 -13.14
CA GLN A 399 22.75 2.66 -11.85
C GLN A 399 23.82 1.63 -11.52
N ASP A 400 24.34 0.91 -12.51
CA ASP A 400 25.46 -0.03 -12.34
C ASP A 400 26.79 0.73 -12.09
N ASP A 401 26.99 1.91 -12.67
CA ASP A 401 28.18 2.77 -12.48
C ASP A 401 28.11 3.65 -11.22
N GLU A 402 26.93 4.13 -10.79
CA GLU A 402 26.73 4.81 -9.49
C GLU A 402 26.72 3.80 -8.33
N ALA A 403 26.35 2.54 -8.56
CA ALA A 403 26.64 1.46 -7.61
C ALA A 403 28.15 1.24 -7.42
N ILE A 404 28.98 1.71 -8.36
CA ILE A 404 30.44 1.70 -8.28
C ILE A 404 30.99 3.03 -7.69
N HIS A 405 30.29 4.16 -7.83
CA HIS A 405 30.83 5.49 -7.43
C HIS A 405 29.86 6.51 -6.81
N LEU A 406 28.82 6.09 -6.08
CA LEU A 406 28.44 6.88 -4.90
C LEU A 406 29.63 6.83 -3.93
N PRO A 407 29.97 7.90 -3.19
CA PRO A 407 30.96 7.79 -2.15
C PRO A 407 30.41 6.80 -1.13
N THR A 408 30.76 5.52 -1.31
CA THR A 408 31.10 4.67 -0.19
C THR A 408 31.90 5.59 0.70
N ALA A 409 31.38 5.88 1.90
CA ALA A 409 32.22 6.32 2.99
C ALA A 409 33.49 5.50 2.81
N SER A 410 34.61 6.18 2.49
CA SER A 410 35.83 5.56 1.96
C SER A 410 36.01 4.23 2.64
N PRO A 411 36.33 3.12 1.94
CA PRO A 411 36.53 1.86 2.62
C PRO A 411 37.56 2.15 3.70
N VAL A 412 37.08 2.25 4.94
CA VAL A 412 37.91 2.24 6.11
C VAL A 412 38.37 0.81 6.01
N VAL A 413 39.54 0.65 5.40
CA VAL A 413 40.33 -0.55 5.47
C VAL A 413 40.40 -0.79 6.96
N ASP A 414 39.55 -1.71 7.43
CA ASP A 414 39.33 -2.00 8.82
C ASP A 414 40.50 -2.88 9.26
N THR A 415 41.71 -2.33 9.20
CA THR A 415 42.80 -2.79 10.04
C THR A 415 42.54 -2.19 11.41
N GLN A 416 41.48 -2.65 12.09
CA GLN A 416 41.32 -2.29 13.49
C GLN A 416 42.53 -2.84 14.24
N PRO A 417 43.23 -1.99 15.02
CA PRO A 417 44.34 -2.46 15.82
C PRO A 417 43.82 -3.56 16.76
N LEU A 418 44.45 -4.73 16.71
CA LEU A 418 44.12 -5.85 17.58
C LEU A 418 44.79 -5.67 18.94
N PHE A 419 44.09 -6.03 20.02
CA PHE A 419 44.58 -5.89 21.39
C PHE A 419 44.52 -7.20 22.16
N PHE A 420 45.39 -7.32 23.15
CA PHE A 420 45.36 -8.31 24.22
C PHE A 420 44.96 -7.64 25.52
N VAL A 421 44.12 -8.30 26.33
CA VAL A 421 43.74 -7.85 27.68
C VAL A 421 44.32 -8.79 28.72
N LYS A 422 44.82 -8.23 29.82
CA LYS A 422 45.33 -9.00 30.95
C LYS A 422 44.18 -9.44 31.86
N ASN A 423 43.94 -10.75 31.95
CA ASN A 423 42.96 -11.35 32.85
C ASN A 423 43.69 -12.22 33.89
N GLY A 424 43.95 -11.65 35.07
CA GLY A 424 44.80 -12.28 36.08
C GLY A 424 46.26 -12.38 35.62
N GLU A 425 46.77 -13.60 35.49
CA GLU A 425 48.14 -13.89 35.02
C GLU A 425 48.24 -14.16 33.51
N SER A 426 47.13 -14.34 32.81
CA SER A 426 47.11 -14.65 31.37
C SER A 426 46.66 -13.47 30.51
N TRP A 427 47.14 -13.44 29.28
CA TRP A 427 46.74 -12.48 28.24
C TRP A 427 45.71 -13.14 27.32
N VAL A 428 44.59 -12.46 27.09
CA VAL A 428 43.48 -12.92 26.26
C VAL A 428 43.39 -12.02 25.02
N GLY A 429 43.45 -12.61 23.82
CA GLY A 429 43.47 -11.89 22.54
C GLY A 429 44.07 -12.75 21.42
N PRO A 430 44.25 -12.20 20.21
CA PRO A 430 43.96 -10.81 19.82
C PRO A 430 42.47 -10.58 19.51
N HIS A 431 41.90 -9.47 20.01
CA HIS A 431 40.52 -9.03 19.74
C HIS A 431 40.48 -7.57 19.30
N THR A 432 39.42 -7.16 18.60
CA THR A 432 39.20 -5.74 18.28
C THR A 432 38.76 -4.95 19.52
N PRO A 433 38.99 -3.63 19.59
CA PRO A 433 38.54 -2.81 20.72
C PRO A 433 37.02 -2.88 20.94
N LEU A 434 36.25 -2.99 19.87
CA LEU A 434 34.80 -3.10 19.93
C LEU A 434 34.37 -4.45 20.50
N GLU A 435 34.98 -5.57 20.08
CA GLU A 435 34.75 -6.91 20.65
C GLU A 435 35.08 -6.94 22.15
N MET A 436 36.22 -6.36 22.53
CA MET A 436 36.67 -6.34 23.92
C MET A 436 35.72 -5.61 24.87
N VAL A 437 35.14 -4.49 24.42
CA VAL A 437 34.17 -3.72 25.21
C VAL A 437 32.80 -4.40 25.19
N THR A 438 32.36 -4.95 24.06
CA THR A 438 31.05 -5.62 23.94
C THR A 438 30.98 -6.97 24.66
N LEU A 439 32.08 -7.74 24.69
CA LEU A 439 32.19 -8.99 25.46
C LEU A 439 32.43 -8.77 26.96
N GLY A 440 32.55 -7.51 27.41
CA GLY A 440 32.82 -7.18 28.81
C GLY A 440 34.21 -7.61 29.30
N LEU A 441 35.13 -7.92 28.38
CA LEU A 441 36.48 -8.40 28.66
C LEU A 441 37.38 -7.28 29.23
N VAL A 442 37.06 -6.02 28.93
CA VAL A 442 37.88 -4.86 29.30
C VAL A 442 37.05 -3.86 30.10
N LYS A 443 37.52 -3.56 31.32
CA LYS A 443 37.05 -2.43 32.14
C LYS A 443 38.03 -1.25 31.99
N PRO A 444 37.64 0.00 32.33
CA PRO A 444 38.55 1.15 32.23
C PRO A 444 39.90 0.97 32.96
N GLY A 445 39.94 0.20 34.06
CA GLY A 445 41.18 -0.12 34.78
C GLY A 445 41.95 -1.36 34.28
N ALA A 446 41.48 -2.05 33.26
CA ALA A 446 42.11 -3.26 32.73
C ALA A 446 43.34 -2.91 31.87
N TRP A 447 44.40 -3.72 32.01
CA TRP A 447 45.63 -3.55 31.23
C TRP A 447 45.46 -4.17 29.84
N ILE A 448 45.83 -3.40 28.82
CA ILE A 448 45.77 -3.79 27.41
C ILE A 448 47.15 -3.63 26.75
N ALA A 449 47.42 -4.47 25.75
CA ALA A 449 48.61 -4.42 24.90
C ALA A 449 48.19 -4.49 23.42
N GLN A 450 48.78 -3.66 22.56
CA GLN A 450 48.47 -3.66 21.13
C GLN A 450 49.29 -4.72 20.40
N SER A 451 48.71 -5.42 19.43
CA SER A 451 49.35 -6.56 18.76
C SER A 451 50.57 -6.18 17.91
N ASP A 452 50.66 -4.93 17.46
CA ASP A 452 51.78 -4.37 16.70
C ASP A 452 52.90 -3.79 17.61
N GLN A 453 52.58 -3.47 18.86
CA GLN A 453 53.49 -2.93 19.86
C GLN A 453 53.23 -3.56 21.25
N PRO A 454 53.57 -4.85 21.45
CA PRO A 454 53.25 -5.58 22.67
C PRO A 454 53.97 -5.06 23.92
N GLU A 455 55.01 -4.24 23.77
CA GLU A 455 55.75 -3.64 24.88
C GLU A 455 55.04 -2.42 25.50
N THR A 456 54.05 -1.85 24.80
CA THR A 456 53.34 -0.64 25.22
C THR A 456 52.12 -0.99 26.07
N LEU A 457 52.34 -1.24 27.36
CA LEU A 457 51.29 -1.54 28.32
C LEU A 457 50.59 -0.27 28.79
N GLN A 458 49.27 -0.20 28.60
CA GLN A 458 48.44 0.90 29.11
C GLN A 458 47.11 0.38 29.66
N GLN A 459 46.47 1.14 30.55
CA GLN A 459 45.10 0.81 30.94
C GLN A 459 44.12 1.29 29.87
N ALA A 460 43.06 0.52 29.65
CA ALA A 460 42.06 0.81 28.63
C ALA A 460 41.42 2.20 28.78
N GLY A 461 41.27 2.70 30.02
CA GLY A 461 40.74 4.03 30.30
C GLY A 461 41.64 5.19 29.83
N TYR A 462 42.92 4.96 29.54
CA TYR A 462 43.83 5.98 29.00
C TYR A 462 44.06 5.85 27.50
N ASN A 463 43.59 4.76 26.88
CA ASN A 463 43.67 4.59 25.44
C ASN A 463 42.51 5.38 24.77
N PRO A 464 42.78 6.26 23.80
CA PRO A 464 41.77 7.12 23.19
C PRO A 464 40.66 6.33 22.46
N VAL A 465 40.98 5.16 21.90
CA VAL A 465 40.02 4.29 21.20
C VAL A 465 39.05 3.66 22.21
N PHE A 466 39.56 3.09 23.30
CA PHE A 466 38.75 2.51 24.36
C PHE A 466 37.96 3.57 25.14
N LEU A 467 38.54 4.74 25.39
CA LEU A 467 37.83 5.86 26.03
C LEU A 467 36.63 6.32 25.19
N ALA A 468 36.78 6.44 23.88
CA ALA A 468 35.68 6.78 22.98
C ALA A 468 34.60 5.69 22.97
N LEU A 469 34.99 4.40 23.00
CA LEU A 469 34.07 3.28 23.08
C LEU A 469 33.33 3.24 24.43
N PHE A 470 34.02 3.40 25.56
CA PHE A 470 33.39 3.45 26.89
C PHE A 470 32.43 4.64 26.99
N LYS A 471 32.80 5.79 26.42
CA LYS A 471 31.93 6.96 26.38
C LYS A 471 30.72 6.74 25.47
N ARG A 472 30.88 6.08 24.33
CA ARG A 472 29.78 5.71 23.43
C ARG A 472 28.82 4.68 24.05
N VAL A 473 29.35 3.76 24.85
CA VAL A 473 28.57 2.84 25.67
C VAL A 473 27.84 3.59 26.79
N ALA A 474 28.50 4.54 27.46
CA ALA A 474 27.90 5.35 28.52
C ALA A 474 26.84 6.35 28.01
N ASP A 475 27.03 6.94 26.82
CA ASP A 475 26.16 7.95 26.22
C ASP A 475 24.95 7.33 25.47
N GLY A 476 24.88 5.99 25.35
CA GLY A 476 23.90 5.32 24.49
C GLY A 476 23.29 3.99 24.98
N LEU A 477 23.60 3.49 26.18
CA LEU A 477 23.05 2.22 26.64
C LEU A 477 22.51 2.31 28.08
N ARG A 478 21.18 2.30 28.20
CA ARG A 478 20.55 1.66 29.36
C ARG A 478 20.79 0.17 29.20
N ALA A 479 21.40 -0.46 30.21
CA ALA A 479 21.69 -1.90 30.23
C ALA A 479 20.44 -2.79 30.13
N ASP A 480 19.23 -2.22 30.23
CA ASP A 480 17.95 -2.92 30.17
C ASP A 480 17.37 -3.06 28.74
N ASP A 481 17.94 -2.40 27.71
CA ASP A 481 17.37 -2.35 26.34
C ASP A 481 18.20 -3.09 25.26
N THR A 482 19.31 -3.74 25.62
CA THR A 482 20.12 -4.52 24.67
C THR A 482 19.43 -5.83 24.30
N LEU A 483 18.97 -5.93 23.05
CA LEU A 483 18.39 -7.16 22.51
C LEU A 483 19.49 -8.21 22.34
N LEU A 484 19.26 -9.41 22.89
CA LEU A 484 20.21 -10.52 22.83
C LEU A 484 19.86 -11.50 21.71
N CYS A 485 20.90 -12.07 21.09
CA CYS A 485 20.77 -13.15 20.13
C CYS A 485 20.08 -14.36 20.79
N PRO A 486 19.02 -14.93 20.18
CA PRO A 486 18.32 -16.07 20.75
C PRO A 486 19.17 -17.35 20.81
N HIS A 487 20.23 -17.44 20.00
CA HIS A 487 21.12 -18.61 19.95
C HIS A 487 22.31 -18.49 20.91
N CYS A 488 23.14 -17.45 20.77
CA CYS A 488 24.39 -17.30 21.52
C CYS A 488 24.32 -16.29 22.67
N GLN A 489 23.18 -15.62 22.87
CA GLN A 489 22.99 -14.58 23.89
C GLN A 489 23.92 -13.35 23.78
N MET A 490 24.64 -13.21 22.67
CA MET A 490 25.42 -12.00 22.37
C MET A 490 24.51 -10.80 22.10
N PRO A 491 24.91 -9.57 22.48
CA PRO A 491 24.16 -8.37 22.15
C PRO A 491 24.10 -8.18 20.63
N LEU A 492 22.89 -7.93 20.12
CA LEU A 492 22.68 -7.61 18.72
C LEU A 492 23.14 -6.17 18.42
N VAL A 493 23.85 -6.00 17.31
CA VAL A 493 24.35 -4.71 16.87
C VAL A 493 23.53 -4.20 15.69
N GLU A 494 23.27 -2.89 15.63
CA GLU A 494 22.61 -2.28 14.48
C GLU A 494 23.58 -2.24 13.29
N LYS A 495 23.19 -2.85 12.18
CA LYS A 495 23.94 -2.92 10.93
C LYS A 495 23.02 -2.55 9.76
N GLN A 496 23.52 -1.73 8.86
CA GLN A 496 22.79 -1.35 7.65
C GLN A 496 22.95 -2.46 6.60
N TYR A 497 21.84 -3.02 6.13
CA TYR A 497 21.82 -3.96 5.01
C TYR A 497 21.04 -3.32 3.85
N LYS A 498 21.72 -2.96 2.76
CA LYS A 498 21.11 -2.24 1.61
C LYS A 498 20.31 -1.00 2.07
N TYR A 499 20.92 -0.18 2.94
CA TYR A 499 20.34 1.00 3.61
C TYR A 499 19.14 0.75 4.53
N ALA A 500 18.79 -0.51 4.81
CA ALA A 500 17.76 -0.85 5.78
C ALA A 500 18.44 -1.12 7.14
N PRO A 501 18.06 -0.40 8.22
CA PRO A 501 18.61 -0.67 9.54
C PRO A 501 18.08 -2.02 10.05
N ALA A 502 18.99 -2.96 10.31
CA ALA A 502 18.68 -4.28 10.85
C ALA A 502 19.58 -4.61 12.04
N LEU A 503 19.18 -5.59 12.85
CA LEU A 503 19.98 -6.05 13.98
C LEU A 503 20.73 -7.32 13.57
N TYR A 504 22.03 -7.34 13.79
CA TYR A 504 22.93 -8.39 13.36
C TYR A 504 23.66 -9.00 14.56
N CYS A 505 23.83 -10.33 14.55
CA CYS A 505 24.64 -11.02 15.54
C CYS A 505 26.06 -11.24 14.98
N PRO A 506 27.12 -10.70 15.61
CA PRO A 506 28.49 -10.89 15.12
C PRO A 506 28.98 -12.34 15.24
N GLU A 507 28.43 -13.12 16.17
CA GLU A 507 28.86 -14.50 16.45
C GLU A 507 28.12 -15.53 15.59
N CYS A 508 26.79 -15.47 15.57
CA CYS A 508 25.97 -16.41 14.79
C CYS A 508 25.80 -16.00 13.32
N GLU A 509 26.19 -14.77 12.97
CA GLU A 509 25.94 -14.14 11.67
C GLU A 509 24.45 -14.11 11.28
N GLY A 510 23.55 -14.21 12.26
CA GLY A 510 22.11 -14.15 12.09
C GLY A 510 21.57 -12.71 12.13
N TRP A 511 20.39 -12.52 11.55
CA TRP A 511 19.70 -11.24 11.44
C TRP A 511 18.37 -11.25 12.19
N LEU A 512 18.13 -10.20 12.98
CA LEU A 512 16.82 -9.88 13.54
C LEU A 512 16.22 -8.70 12.79
N LEU A 513 15.13 -8.96 12.08
CA LEU A 513 14.36 -7.96 11.36
C LEU A 513 13.09 -7.61 12.13
N LYS A 514 12.94 -6.33 12.51
CA LYS A 514 11.67 -5.80 13.03
C LYS A 514 10.61 -5.76 11.93
N SER A 515 9.34 -5.67 12.33
CA SER A 515 8.20 -5.64 11.41
C SER A 515 8.32 -4.55 10.34
N GLY A 516 8.21 -4.95 9.07
CA GLY A 516 8.26 -4.06 7.91
C GLY A 516 9.63 -3.91 7.25
N ILE A 517 10.72 -4.37 7.89
CA ILE A 517 12.09 -4.26 7.35
C ILE A 517 12.34 -5.27 6.23
N MET A 518 11.77 -6.47 6.33
CA MET A 518 11.93 -7.52 5.32
C MET A 518 11.44 -7.06 3.94
N GLU A 519 10.29 -6.37 3.91
CA GLU A 519 9.72 -5.77 2.70
C GLU A 519 10.64 -4.69 2.11
N ARG A 520 11.37 -3.94 2.96
CA ARG A 520 12.40 -2.98 2.52
C ARG A 520 13.55 -3.67 1.84
N ILE A 521 14.13 -4.67 2.49
CA ILE A 521 15.30 -5.38 1.98
C ILE A 521 14.99 -6.05 0.64
N ILE A 522 13.83 -6.70 0.53
CA ILE A 522 13.41 -7.41 -0.68
C ILE A 522 13.10 -6.45 -1.83
N SER A 523 12.59 -5.27 -1.53
CA SER A 523 12.28 -4.27 -2.56
C SER A 523 13.55 -3.64 -3.15
N ARG A 524 14.69 -3.67 -2.45
CA ARG A 524 15.94 -2.96 -2.81
C ARG A 524 16.91 -3.86 -3.57
N ARG A 525 17.30 -3.41 -4.77
CA ARG A 525 18.19 -4.16 -5.69
C ARG A 525 19.43 -3.32 -6.03
N LEU A 526 20.24 -3.05 -5.02
CA LEU A 526 21.37 -2.12 -5.13
C LEU A 526 22.68 -2.81 -5.52
N GLU A 527 22.82 -4.11 -5.25
CA GLU A 527 24.03 -4.88 -5.53
C GLU A 527 23.65 -6.23 -6.14
N GLY A 528 24.33 -6.62 -7.21
CA GLY A 528 24.16 -7.91 -7.88
C GLY A 528 24.91 -9.03 -7.17
N PHE A 529 24.37 -10.24 -7.24
CA PHE A 529 24.99 -11.45 -6.66
C PHE A 529 25.90 -12.15 -7.67
N THR A 530 26.97 -12.76 -7.17
CA THR A 530 27.86 -13.57 -8.00
C THR A 530 27.14 -14.82 -8.54
N PRO A 531 27.53 -15.37 -9.72
CA PRO A 531 26.93 -16.58 -10.25
C PRO A 531 26.98 -17.79 -9.30
N ALA A 532 28.05 -17.88 -8.49
CA ALA A 532 28.19 -18.93 -7.48
C ALA A 532 27.13 -18.83 -6.38
N GLN A 533 26.90 -17.63 -5.84
CA GLN A 533 25.85 -17.38 -4.84
C GLN A 533 24.45 -17.67 -5.40
N ILE A 534 24.22 -17.34 -6.67
CA ILE A 534 22.95 -17.63 -7.35
C ILE A 534 22.69 -19.13 -7.41
N GLU A 535 23.70 -19.93 -7.74
CA GLU A 535 23.55 -21.38 -7.85
C GLU A 535 23.36 -22.03 -6.47
N GLU A 536 24.11 -21.59 -5.46
CA GLU A 536 23.95 -22.05 -4.08
C GLU A 536 22.53 -21.77 -3.53
N ALA A 537 21.99 -20.58 -3.79
CA ALA A 537 20.63 -20.23 -3.39
C ALA A 537 19.56 -21.08 -4.08
N LYS A 538 19.74 -21.42 -5.37
CA LYS A 538 18.81 -22.30 -6.09
C LYS A 538 18.78 -23.70 -5.51
N ILE A 539 19.95 -24.23 -5.16
CA ILE A 539 20.08 -25.52 -4.48
C ILE A 539 19.28 -25.46 -3.18
N TRP A 540 19.44 -24.41 -2.37
CA TRP A 540 18.69 -24.21 -1.13
C TRP A 540 17.16 -24.28 -1.33
N GLY A 541 16.64 -23.63 -2.37
CA GLY A 541 15.21 -23.61 -2.68
C GLY A 541 14.62 -24.94 -3.22
N GLN A 542 15.47 -25.84 -3.73
CA GLN A 542 15.03 -27.13 -4.31
C GLN A 542 14.86 -28.24 -3.27
N PHE A 543 15.56 -28.19 -2.15
CA PHE A 543 15.64 -29.30 -1.18
C PHE A 543 14.59 -29.29 -0.06
N THR A 544 13.69 -28.30 0.01
CA THR A 544 12.64 -28.23 1.04
C THR A 544 11.34 -28.92 0.59
N ASN A 545 11.19 -30.19 0.98
CA ASN A 545 9.95 -30.96 0.82
C ASN A 545 8.87 -30.41 1.78
N PRO A 546 7.63 -30.12 1.33
CA PRO A 546 6.54 -29.67 2.20
C PRO A 546 6.28 -30.61 3.39
N ARG A 547 6.46 -31.94 3.20
CA ARG A 547 6.34 -32.94 4.28
C ARG A 547 7.50 -32.92 5.27
N ALA A 548 8.65 -32.33 4.92
CA ALA A 548 9.77 -32.19 5.85
C ALA A 548 9.48 -31.13 6.93
N GLN A 549 8.57 -30.18 6.69
CA GLN A 549 8.19 -29.19 7.71
C GLN A 549 7.39 -29.83 8.87
N GLU A 550 6.52 -30.82 8.60
CA GLU A 550 5.84 -31.57 9.67
C GLU A 550 6.82 -32.36 10.55
N GLN A 551 8.03 -32.62 10.05
CA GLN A 551 9.12 -33.29 10.77
C GLN A 551 10.09 -32.31 11.43
N MET A 552 10.13 -31.04 11.00
CA MET A 552 10.91 -29.98 11.62
C MET A 552 10.16 -29.47 12.85
N GLY A 553 10.61 -29.88 14.04
CA GLY A 553 10.03 -29.44 15.31
C GLY A 553 9.99 -27.91 15.46
N GLU A 554 9.13 -27.43 16.37
CA GLU A 554 9.07 -26.01 16.72
C GLU A 554 10.45 -25.51 17.17
N PRO A 555 10.87 -24.30 16.76
CA PRO A 555 12.13 -23.75 17.20
C PRO A 555 12.09 -23.46 18.70
N GLU A 556 13.15 -23.83 19.43
CA GLU A 556 13.27 -23.56 20.87
C GLU A 556 13.68 -22.11 21.18
N ILE A 557 13.59 -21.19 20.22
CA ILE A 557 13.99 -19.80 20.38
C ILE A 557 12.83 -18.87 20.74
N LYS A 558 13.14 -17.88 21.58
CA LYS A 558 12.23 -16.79 21.96
C LYS A 558 12.58 -15.54 21.18
N CYS A 559 11.56 -14.77 20.84
CA CYS A 559 11.74 -13.49 20.16
C CYS A 559 12.52 -12.51 21.07
N PRO A 560 13.67 -11.97 20.63
CA PRO A 560 14.44 -11.03 21.44
C PRO A 560 13.64 -9.78 21.85
N VAL A 561 12.71 -9.34 20.99
CA VAL A 561 11.94 -8.10 21.15
C VAL A 561 10.81 -8.23 22.19
N CYS A 562 10.07 -9.35 22.18
CA CYS A 562 8.85 -9.48 22.99
C CYS A 562 8.77 -10.77 23.80
N GLN A 563 9.81 -11.61 23.76
CA GLN A 563 9.93 -12.88 24.47
C GLN A 563 8.86 -13.95 24.14
N ALA A 564 7.96 -13.67 23.19
CA ALA A 564 7.04 -14.67 22.64
C ALA A 564 7.80 -15.75 21.87
N ARG A 565 7.22 -16.95 21.79
CA ARG A 565 7.78 -18.06 21.00
C ARG A 565 7.88 -17.67 19.53
N MET A 566 8.94 -18.10 18.88
CA MET A 566 9.06 -18.00 17.42
C MET A 566 8.51 -19.27 16.78
N LYS A 567 8.03 -19.18 15.55
CA LYS A 567 7.48 -20.28 14.77
C LYS A 567 8.21 -20.35 13.43
N ARG A 568 8.73 -21.55 13.12
CA ARG A 568 9.30 -21.84 11.80
C ARG A 568 8.22 -21.90 10.75
N ASN A 569 8.34 -21.06 9.74
CA ASN A 569 7.49 -21.07 8.56
C ASN A 569 8.33 -20.77 7.33
N TYR A 570 7.89 -21.23 6.17
CA TYR A 570 8.47 -20.74 4.93
C TYR A 570 8.24 -19.23 4.79
N TYR A 571 9.27 -18.50 4.35
CA TYR A 571 9.14 -17.09 4.02
C TYR A 571 8.02 -16.87 2.99
N SER A 572 8.03 -17.69 1.94
CA SER A 572 6.98 -17.84 0.95
C SER A 572 6.98 -19.26 0.41
N LEU A 573 5.81 -19.78 0.05
CA LEU A 573 5.67 -21.10 -0.57
C LEU A 573 6.41 -21.22 -1.91
N CYS A 574 6.71 -20.10 -2.57
CA CYS A 574 7.46 -20.05 -3.81
C CYS A 574 8.97 -20.25 -3.62
N TYR A 575 9.54 -19.70 -2.54
CA TYR A 575 10.99 -19.70 -2.31
C TYR A 575 11.45 -20.75 -1.31
N ARG A 576 10.54 -21.25 -0.47
CA ARG A 576 10.74 -22.35 0.49
C ARG A 576 11.97 -22.22 1.39
N VAL A 577 12.42 -21.00 1.66
CA VAL A 577 13.39 -20.70 2.72
C VAL A 577 12.63 -20.68 4.04
N VAL A 578 13.08 -21.48 5.00
CA VAL A 578 12.50 -21.50 6.36
C VAL A 578 12.98 -20.23 7.07
N VAL A 579 12.09 -19.59 7.81
CA VAL A 579 12.42 -18.43 8.65
C VAL A 579 11.68 -18.53 9.97
N ASP A 580 12.23 -17.92 11.00
CA ASP A 580 11.62 -17.89 12.32
C ASP A 580 10.79 -16.62 12.49
N ARG A 581 9.47 -16.76 12.61
CA ARG A 581 8.55 -15.61 12.80
C ARG A 581 8.04 -15.56 14.24
N CYS A 582 8.04 -14.38 14.83
CA CYS A 582 7.44 -14.17 16.13
C CYS A 582 5.93 -14.50 16.11
N ALA A 583 5.45 -15.29 17.08
CA ALA A 583 4.04 -15.65 17.18
C ALA A 583 3.12 -14.49 17.65
N SER A 584 3.68 -13.39 18.15
CA SER A 584 2.90 -12.23 18.58
C SER A 584 2.36 -11.47 17.37
N PRO A 585 1.03 -11.25 17.28
CA PRO A 585 0.41 -10.53 16.16
C PRO A 585 0.82 -9.05 16.10
N ILE A 586 1.37 -8.52 17.20
CA ILE A 586 1.84 -7.13 17.32
C ILE A 586 3.31 -7.02 16.92
N CYS A 587 4.16 -7.93 17.41
CA CYS A 587 5.62 -7.83 17.21
C CYS A 587 6.05 -8.12 15.77
N ARG A 588 5.55 -9.24 15.19
CA ARG A 588 5.83 -9.69 13.81
C ARG A 588 7.31 -9.63 13.38
N SER A 589 8.25 -9.70 14.33
CA SER A 589 9.69 -9.71 14.02
C SER A 589 10.09 -11.07 13.46
N ILE A 590 11.10 -11.06 12.59
CA ILE A 590 11.62 -12.24 11.91
C ILE A 590 13.07 -12.42 12.33
N TRP A 591 13.43 -13.63 12.76
CA TRP A 591 14.81 -14.06 12.91
C TRP A 591 15.19 -14.88 11.68
N LEU A 592 16.38 -14.60 11.16
CA LEU A 592 16.97 -15.24 10.00
C LEU A 592 18.35 -15.76 10.42
N ASP A 593 18.57 -17.04 10.22
CA ASP A 593 19.87 -17.65 10.43
C ASP A 593 20.86 -17.24 9.33
N LYS A 594 22.14 -17.56 9.55
CA LYS A 594 23.23 -17.22 8.63
C LYS A 594 22.89 -17.68 7.20
N GLY A 595 22.93 -16.74 6.26
CA GLY A 595 22.71 -17.00 4.83
C GLY A 595 21.24 -17.05 4.40
N GLU A 596 20.26 -17.08 5.32
CA GLU A 596 18.84 -17.13 4.95
C GLU A 596 18.38 -15.82 4.29
N LEU A 597 18.84 -14.67 4.79
CA LEU A 597 18.47 -13.35 4.27
C LEU A 597 18.96 -13.17 2.83
N GLU A 598 20.23 -13.48 2.59
CA GLU A 598 20.88 -13.40 1.29
C GLU A 598 20.22 -14.37 0.30
N THR A 599 19.94 -15.60 0.73
CA THR A 599 19.26 -16.62 -0.09
C THR A 599 17.87 -16.17 -0.51
N ILE A 600 17.06 -15.64 0.42
CA ILE A 600 15.73 -15.12 0.10
C ILE A 600 15.83 -14.01 -0.94
N GLN A 601 16.76 -13.08 -0.75
CA GLN A 601 16.94 -11.98 -1.68
C GLN A 601 17.30 -12.45 -3.09
N ILE A 602 18.26 -13.38 -3.20
CA ILE A 602 18.66 -13.98 -4.48
C ILE A 602 17.47 -14.66 -5.16
N LEU A 603 16.73 -15.50 -4.44
CA LEU A 603 15.60 -16.24 -4.99
C LEU A 603 14.47 -15.33 -5.48
N VAL A 604 14.17 -14.26 -4.74
CA VAL A 604 13.17 -13.27 -5.15
C VAL A 604 13.63 -12.53 -6.42
N GLU A 605 14.89 -12.06 -6.45
CA GLU A 605 15.43 -11.33 -7.60
C GLU A 605 15.50 -12.21 -8.86
N GLN A 606 15.80 -13.50 -8.73
CA GLN A 606 15.84 -14.44 -9.85
C GLN A 606 14.44 -14.77 -10.39
N ALA A 607 13.49 -15.06 -9.51
CA ALA A 607 12.12 -15.40 -9.92
C ALA A 607 11.44 -14.26 -10.70
N GLU A 608 11.80 -13.01 -10.45
CA GLU A 608 11.31 -11.91 -11.28
C GLU A 608 12.00 -11.80 -12.64
N LYS A 609 13.29 -12.15 -12.75
CA LYS A 609 14.02 -12.14 -14.02
C LYS A 609 13.54 -13.24 -14.97
N THR A 610 13.20 -14.41 -14.43
CA THR A 610 12.77 -15.58 -15.22
C THR A 610 11.26 -15.67 -15.40
N GLY A 611 10.48 -14.81 -14.73
CA GLY A 611 9.06 -15.05 -14.48
C GLY A 611 8.86 -16.12 -13.40
N PRO A 612 7.67 -16.19 -12.77
CA PRO A 612 7.39 -17.22 -11.77
C PRO A 612 7.67 -18.57 -12.42
N LEU A 613 8.62 -19.31 -11.85
CA LEU A 613 8.98 -20.66 -12.27
C LEU A 613 7.68 -21.46 -12.46
N ALA A 614 7.44 -21.87 -13.70
CA ALA A 614 6.28 -22.66 -14.09
C ALA A 614 6.26 -24.02 -13.40
#